data_AF-A0A8B8TM15-F1
#
_entry.id   AF-A0A8B8TM15-F1
#
_cell.length_a   1.000
_cell.length_b   1.000
_cell.length_c   1.000
_cell.angle_alpha   90.00
_cell.angle_beta   90.00
_cell.angle_gamma   90.00
#
_symmetry.space_group_name_H-M   'P 1'
#
loop_
_entity.id
_entity.type
_entity.pdbx_description
1 polymer ?
#
loop_
_entity_poly.entity_id
_entity_poly.type
_entity_poly.pdbx_seq_one_letter_code
_entity_poly.pdbx_strand_id
1 'polypeptide(L)'
;MVATKAEEKGQWGFVQRVERLSNAREEEEEEQDDGDQMVNVFMFGQAYNVKRKFSTSGSSAVWTFKGISWVFTLRLNIRVFFNHSCVFPFVYGEVTHYGCTSVHSDFAWCSLDETFQGRWRYCTGADPPKCTFPFLFGKKLINRCTREGYALSRSWCSLTKDYNRDKKWKQCSPYNV
;
A
#
# COMPACT_ATOMS: atom_id res chain seq x y z
N MET A 1 46.02 -1.38 35.37
CA MET A 1 44.94 -2.15 34.72
C MET A 1 43.94 -1.16 34.15
N VAL A 2 43.64 -1.35 32.87
CA VAL A 2 42.45 -0.89 32.11
C VAL A 2 42.26 0.62 31.85
N ALA A 3 42.23 0.92 30.54
CA ALA A 3 41.86 2.14 29.84
C ALA A 3 40.31 2.33 29.85
N THR A 4 39.63 3.35 29.31
CA THR A 4 39.83 4.25 28.18
C THR A 4 38.92 5.49 28.31
N LYS A 5 39.43 6.55 27.69
CA LYS A 5 38.93 7.87 27.31
C LYS A 5 37.51 7.96 26.72
N ALA A 6 36.81 9.06 27.06
CA ALA A 6 35.55 9.53 26.49
C ALA A 6 35.75 10.49 25.29
N GLU A 7 34.67 10.62 24.49
CA GLU A 7 34.22 11.62 23.49
C GLU A 7 34.90 13.02 23.51
N GLU A 8 34.97 13.84 22.46
CA GLU A 8 34.17 14.05 21.25
C GLU A 8 35.02 14.97 20.31
N LYS A 9 34.90 14.86 18.98
CA LYS A 9 35.45 15.87 18.05
C LYS A 9 34.53 16.04 16.85
N GLY A 10 34.16 17.28 16.55
CA GLY A 10 33.61 17.63 15.25
C GLY A 10 32.93 18.99 15.16
N GLN A 11 33.70 20.08 15.24
CA GLN A 11 33.24 21.43 14.90
C GLN A 11 34.21 22.04 13.90
N TRP A 12 33.73 22.44 12.72
CA TRP A 12 34.23 23.51 11.83
C TRP A 12 33.07 23.83 10.87
N GLY A 13 32.61 25.04 10.59
CA GLY A 13 33.10 26.40 10.79
C GLY A 13 32.62 27.20 9.57
N PHE A 14 31.74 28.19 9.76
CA PHE A 14 31.23 29.07 8.70
C PHE A 14 32.20 30.25 8.49
N VAL A 15 32.65 30.52 7.26
CA VAL A 15 33.17 31.84 6.82
C VAL A 15 32.76 32.10 5.37
N GLN A 16 32.22 33.30 5.12
CA GLN A 16 31.75 33.82 3.83
C GLN A 16 32.90 34.42 2.98
N ARG A 17 32.77 34.43 1.63
CA ARG A 17 32.56 35.64 0.79
C ARG A 17 32.93 35.40 -0.68
N VAL A 18 31.88 35.50 -1.51
CA VAL A 18 31.70 36.15 -2.83
C VAL A 18 32.92 36.31 -3.76
N GLU A 19 32.91 35.58 -4.88
CA GLU A 19 33.35 36.08 -6.20
C GLU A 19 32.31 35.70 -7.25
N ARG A 20 32.03 36.62 -8.16
CA ARG A 20 30.87 36.64 -9.06
C ARG A 20 31.38 36.55 -10.50
N LEU A 21 31.15 35.44 -11.20
CA LEU A 21 31.25 35.37 -12.67
C LEU A 21 30.17 34.46 -13.28
N SER A 22 29.36 35.09 -14.14
CA SER A 22 28.62 34.58 -15.31
C SER A 22 27.79 33.29 -15.25
N ASN A 23 26.47 33.46 -15.38
CA ASN A 23 25.50 32.60 -16.08
C ASN A 23 25.82 31.11 -16.24
N ALA A 24 25.22 30.29 -15.38
CA ALA A 24 24.55 29.06 -15.78
C ALA A 24 23.36 28.88 -14.84
N ARG A 25 22.15 28.94 -15.39
CA ARG A 25 20.95 28.42 -14.72
C ARG A 25 21.18 26.92 -14.71
N GLU A 26 21.58 26.36 -13.57
CA GLU A 26 21.46 24.94 -13.34
C GLU A 26 19.96 24.64 -13.40
N GLU A 27 19.53 24.16 -14.56
CA GLU A 27 18.33 23.34 -14.65
C GLU A 27 18.68 22.09 -13.84
N GLU A 28 18.31 22.09 -12.55
CA GLU A 28 18.11 20.84 -11.84
C GLU A 28 17.03 20.11 -12.64
N GLU A 29 17.46 19.23 -13.55
CA GLU A 29 16.62 18.17 -14.05
C GLU A 29 16.14 17.44 -12.80
N GLU A 30 14.86 17.62 -12.44
CA GLU A 30 14.20 16.74 -11.49
C GLU A 30 14.37 15.33 -12.06
N GLU A 31 15.35 14.60 -11.55
CA GLU A 31 15.44 13.17 -11.69
C GLU A 31 14.14 12.66 -11.06
N GLN A 32 13.15 12.40 -11.92
CA GLN A 32 11.93 11.73 -11.55
C GLN A 32 12.36 10.33 -11.10
N ASP A 33 12.72 10.23 -9.82
CA ASP A 33 12.86 8.98 -9.07
C ASP A 33 11.49 8.31 -9.16
N ASP A 34 11.28 7.53 -10.22
CA ASP A 34 10.14 6.61 -10.35
C ASP A 34 10.38 5.53 -9.30
N GLY A 35 10.01 5.89 -8.07
CA GLY A 35 10.52 5.31 -6.84
C GLY A 35 10.49 3.80 -6.90
N ASP A 36 11.62 3.20 -6.51
CA ASP A 36 11.83 1.76 -6.30
C ASP A 36 10.50 1.00 -6.09
N GLN A 37 9.97 0.37 -7.14
CA GLN A 37 8.70 -0.36 -7.02
C GLN A 37 8.96 -1.66 -6.23
N MET A 38 8.68 -1.62 -4.93
CA MET A 38 8.67 -2.80 -4.07
C MET A 38 7.56 -3.76 -4.54
N VAL A 39 7.91 -5.02 -4.73
CA VAL A 39 6.92 -6.08 -4.95
C VAL A 39 6.89 -7.06 -3.81
N ASN A 40 5.68 -7.45 -3.48
CA ASN A 40 5.37 -8.29 -2.35
C ASN A 40 5.28 -9.74 -2.83
N VAL A 41 6.07 -10.64 -2.26
CA VAL A 41 6.18 -12.04 -2.66
C VAL A 41 5.97 -12.93 -1.44
N PHE A 42 5.10 -13.95 -1.55
CA PHE A 42 5.01 -15.01 -0.54
C PHE A 42 5.91 -16.17 -0.92
N MET A 43 6.92 -16.45 -0.09
CA MET A 43 7.81 -17.61 -0.25
C MET A 43 7.81 -18.41 1.06
N PHE A 44 7.78 -19.74 1.01
CA PHE A 44 7.81 -20.60 2.22
C PHE A 44 6.77 -20.23 3.30
N GLY A 45 5.61 -19.72 2.89
CA GLY A 45 4.56 -19.28 3.80
C GLY A 45 4.81 -17.93 4.48
N GLN A 46 5.90 -17.21 4.17
CA GLN A 46 6.22 -15.90 4.73
C GLN A 46 6.14 -14.79 3.67
N ALA A 47 5.80 -13.59 4.12
CA ALA A 47 5.63 -12.40 3.28
C ALA A 47 6.94 -11.61 3.16
N TYR A 48 7.47 -11.42 1.95
CA TYR A 48 8.72 -10.69 1.69
C TYR A 48 8.51 -9.52 0.73
N ASN A 49 9.36 -8.50 0.85
CA ASN A 49 9.42 -7.36 -0.08
C ASN A 49 10.69 -7.50 -0.91
N VAL A 50 10.54 -7.48 -2.22
CA VAL A 50 11.64 -7.54 -3.16
C VAL A 50 11.63 -6.24 -3.95
N LYS A 51 12.74 -5.51 -3.94
CA LYS A 51 12.92 -4.37 -4.85
C LYS A 51 12.93 -4.89 -6.28
N ARG A 52 11.92 -4.55 -7.09
CA ARG A 52 12.06 -4.76 -8.54
C ARG A 52 12.98 -3.67 -9.07
N LYS A 53 14.16 -4.07 -9.56
CA LYS A 53 14.88 -3.25 -10.53
C LYS A 53 14.13 -3.31 -11.85
N PHE A 54 13.35 -2.28 -12.15
CA PHE A 54 12.85 -2.10 -13.50
C PHE A 54 14.03 -1.62 -14.36
N SER A 55 14.69 -2.55 -15.07
CA SER A 55 15.62 -2.15 -16.11
C SER A 55 14.78 -1.69 -17.29
N THR A 56 14.61 -0.38 -17.45
CA THR A 56 14.29 0.23 -18.73
C THR A 56 15.50 0.13 -19.68
N SER A 57 16.03 -1.07 -19.92
CA SER A 57 16.81 -1.35 -21.12
C SER A 57 15.90 -1.88 -22.23
N GLY A 58 14.72 -1.28 -22.36
CA GLY A 58 13.98 -1.27 -23.61
C GLY A 58 14.49 -0.10 -24.44
N SER A 59 15.70 -0.22 -24.98
CA SER A 59 16.19 0.70 -26.00
C SER A 59 15.16 0.76 -27.12
N SER A 60 14.63 1.94 -27.41
CA SER A 60 13.98 2.22 -28.69
C SER A 60 14.99 1.96 -29.80
N ALA A 61 15.05 0.73 -30.31
CA ALA A 61 15.83 0.41 -31.49
C ALA A 61 14.95 0.67 -32.72
N VAL A 62 15.09 1.87 -33.29
CA VAL A 62 14.51 2.20 -34.60
C VAL A 62 15.34 1.50 -35.67
N TRP A 63 14.84 0.42 -36.25
CA TRP A 63 15.43 -0.18 -37.45
C TRP A 63 14.64 0.27 -38.69
N THR A 64 15.23 1.16 -39.48
CA THR A 64 14.69 1.57 -40.78
C THR A 64 15.14 0.58 -41.86
N PHE A 65 14.34 -0.47 -42.11
CA PHE A 65 14.44 -1.19 -43.37
C PHE A 65 13.71 -0.39 -44.45
N LYS A 66 14.40 -0.16 -45.56
CA LYS A 66 13.93 0.63 -46.71
C LYS A 66 12.48 0.30 -47.08
N GLY A 67 11.61 1.28 -46.90
CA GLY A 67 10.38 1.48 -47.64
C GLY A 67 9.41 0.29 -47.72
N ILE A 68 8.65 0.03 -46.66
CA ILE A 68 7.21 -0.24 -46.67
C ILE A 68 6.69 0.12 -45.27
N SER A 69 5.72 1.04 -45.20
CA SER A 69 5.04 1.42 -43.96
C SER A 69 4.11 0.29 -43.53
N TRP A 70 4.46 -0.43 -42.47
CA TRP A 70 3.49 -1.14 -41.65
C TRP A 70 3.55 -0.57 -40.24
N VAL A 71 2.62 0.32 -39.93
CA VAL A 71 2.26 0.61 -38.54
C VAL A 71 1.51 -0.61 -38.03
N PHE A 72 2.21 -1.65 -37.58
CA PHE A 72 1.60 -2.66 -36.73
C PHE A 72 1.53 -2.11 -35.31
N THR A 73 0.65 -1.14 -35.08
CA THR A 73 0.16 -0.87 -33.72
C THR A 73 -0.68 -2.07 -33.30
N LEU A 74 -0.04 -3.08 -32.73
CA LEU A 74 -0.73 -3.97 -31.81
C LEU A 74 -1.01 -3.14 -30.54
N ARG A 75 -2.03 -2.27 -30.59
CA ARG A 75 -2.64 -1.70 -29.38
C ARG A 75 -3.34 -2.85 -28.66
N LEU A 76 -2.57 -3.68 -27.96
CA LEU A 76 -3.09 -4.44 -26.85
C LEU A 76 -3.52 -3.40 -25.81
N ASN A 77 -4.80 -3.01 -25.87
CA ASN A 77 -5.47 -2.26 -24.82
C ASN A 77 -5.72 -3.23 -23.65
N ILE A 78 -4.63 -3.80 -23.13
CA ILE A 78 -4.64 -4.51 -21.88
C ILE A 78 -4.68 -3.43 -20.81
N ARG A 79 -5.89 -2.97 -20.48
CA ARG A 79 -6.14 -2.45 -19.14
C ARG A 79 -6.26 -3.66 -18.23
N VAL A 80 -5.13 -4.30 -17.90
CA VAL A 80 -5.08 -5.03 -16.63
C VAL A 80 -5.18 -3.93 -15.59
N PHE A 81 -6.39 -3.69 -15.10
CA PHE A 81 -6.60 -2.90 -13.90
C PHE A 81 -5.91 -3.68 -12.77
N PHE A 82 -4.62 -3.40 -12.54
CA PHE A 82 -3.97 -3.78 -11.30
C PHE A 82 -4.69 -2.99 -10.21
N ASN A 83 -5.68 -3.61 -9.57
CA ASN A 83 -6.29 -3.01 -8.40
C ASN A 83 -5.21 -2.99 -7.31
N HIS A 84 -4.67 -1.81 -7.01
CA HIS A 84 -3.64 -1.63 -5.98
C HIS A 84 -4.26 -1.47 -4.57
N SER A 85 -5.59 -1.49 -4.46
CA SER A 85 -6.29 -1.35 -3.18
C SER A 85 -6.62 -2.70 -2.57
N CYS A 86 -6.62 -2.75 -1.22
CA CYS A 86 -7.07 -3.92 -0.48
C CYS A 86 -8.52 -4.27 -0.85
N VAL A 87 -8.76 -5.54 -1.14
CA VAL A 87 -10.11 -6.08 -1.35
C VAL A 87 -10.59 -6.67 -0.03
N PHE A 88 -11.74 -6.21 0.45
CA PHE A 88 -12.40 -6.76 1.62
C PHE A 88 -13.86 -7.13 1.28
N PRO A 89 -14.35 -8.30 1.71
CA PRO A 89 -13.58 -9.39 2.30
C PRO A 89 -12.64 -10.09 1.28
N PHE A 90 -11.57 -10.71 1.75
CA PHE A 90 -10.73 -11.61 0.93
C PHE A 90 -10.52 -12.96 1.61
N VAL A 91 -10.33 -14.02 0.83
CA VAL A 91 -10.09 -15.39 1.29
C VAL A 91 -8.60 -15.69 1.21
N TYR A 92 -8.01 -16.11 2.33
CA TYR A 92 -6.64 -16.61 2.41
C TYR A 92 -6.62 -17.92 3.19
N GLY A 93 -6.13 -19.00 2.54
CA GLY A 93 -6.31 -20.35 3.04
C GLY A 93 -7.80 -20.68 3.14
N GLU A 94 -8.26 -21.09 4.32
CA GLU A 94 -9.67 -21.41 4.60
C GLU A 94 -10.39 -20.29 5.36
N VAL A 95 -9.78 -19.11 5.48
CA VAL A 95 -10.27 -18.02 6.32
C VAL A 95 -10.62 -16.80 5.47
N THR A 96 -11.81 -16.24 5.71
CA THR A 96 -12.23 -14.95 5.16
C THR A 96 -11.81 -13.81 6.08
N HIS A 97 -10.99 -12.91 5.56
CA HIS A 97 -10.50 -11.71 6.23
C HIS A 97 -11.32 -10.50 5.81
N TYR A 98 -11.87 -9.79 6.79
CA TYR A 98 -12.65 -8.56 6.59
C TYR A 98 -11.84 -7.29 6.78
N GLY A 99 -10.56 -7.43 7.10
CA GLY A 99 -9.59 -6.36 7.35
C GLY A 99 -8.18 -6.91 7.21
N CYS A 100 -7.18 -6.05 7.45
CA CYS A 100 -5.78 -6.44 7.37
C CYS A 100 -5.45 -7.56 8.37
N THR A 101 -4.63 -8.51 7.94
CA THR A 101 -4.21 -9.67 8.73
C THR A 101 -2.70 -9.68 8.90
N SER A 102 -2.20 -10.22 10.01
CA SER A 102 -0.76 -10.44 10.25
C SER A 102 -0.42 -11.93 10.18
N VAL A 103 -1.29 -12.73 9.55
CA VAL A 103 -1.04 -14.16 9.37
C VAL A 103 0.24 -14.32 8.54
N HIS A 104 1.21 -15.02 9.13
CA HIS A 104 2.55 -15.27 8.59
C HIS A 104 3.35 -14.03 8.14
N SER A 105 3.16 -12.91 8.83
CA SER A 105 3.90 -11.67 8.58
C SER A 105 3.97 -10.85 9.87
N ASP A 106 5.12 -10.21 10.13
CA ASP A 106 5.25 -9.27 11.25
C ASP A 106 4.44 -7.98 11.04
N PHE A 107 4.08 -7.69 9.78
CA PHE A 107 3.30 -6.53 9.38
C PHE A 107 1.92 -6.92 8.84
N ALA A 108 0.92 -6.09 9.14
CA ALA A 108 -0.43 -6.31 8.66
C ALA A 108 -0.52 -6.11 7.14
N TRP A 109 -1.16 -7.05 6.44
CA TRP A 109 -1.30 -7.09 5.00
C TRP A 109 -2.73 -7.42 4.56
N CYS A 110 -3.01 -7.19 3.28
CA CYS A 110 -4.28 -7.51 2.65
C CYS A 110 -4.05 -8.11 1.25
N SER A 111 -5.02 -8.88 0.76
CA SER A 111 -5.03 -9.29 -0.64
C SER A 111 -5.59 -8.19 -1.53
N LEU A 112 -5.10 -8.16 -2.77
CA LEU A 112 -5.63 -7.33 -3.85
C LEU A 112 -6.72 -8.07 -4.68
N ASP A 113 -7.02 -9.30 -4.28
CA ASP A 113 -7.98 -10.21 -4.90
C ASP A 113 -9.00 -10.68 -3.84
N GLU A 114 -10.22 -11.01 -4.27
CA GLU A 114 -11.23 -11.59 -3.37
C GLU A 114 -10.83 -13.00 -2.91
N THR A 115 -10.24 -13.80 -3.79
CA THR A 115 -9.59 -15.06 -3.43
C THR A 115 -8.10 -14.88 -3.65
N PHE A 116 -7.29 -15.15 -2.64
CA PHE A 116 -5.86 -14.88 -2.68
C PHE A 116 -5.16 -15.62 -3.83
N GLN A 117 -4.67 -14.86 -4.81
CA GLN A 117 -3.93 -15.35 -5.99
C GLN A 117 -2.43 -15.01 -5.93
N GLY A 118 -1.93 -14.65 -4.74
CA GLY A 118 -0.54 -14.24 -4.57
C GLY A 118 -0.30 -12.74 -4.73
N ARG A 119 -1.32 -11.92 -5.03
CA ARG A 119 -1.22 -10.46 -5.02
C ARG A 119 -1.66 -9.89 -3.67
N TRP A 120 -0.79 -9.10 -3.07
CA TRP A 120 -0.99 -8.53 -1.75
C TRP A 120 -0.14 -7.29 -1.53
N ARG A 121 -0.45 -6.56 -0.47
CA ARG A 121 0.42 -5.50 0.06
C ARG A 121 0.25 -5.30 1.55
N TYR A 122 1.21 -4.65 2.19
CA TYR A 122 1.03 -4.17 3.54
C TYR A 122 -0.03 -3.09 3.60
N CYS A 123 -0.81 -3.12 4.67
CA CYS A 123 -1.82 -2.12 4.93
C CYS A 123 -1.21 -0.82 5.44
N THR A 124 -1.87 0.28 5.11
CA THR A 124 -1.62 1.59 5.67
C THR A 124 -2.85 2.07 6.44
N GLY A 125 -2.77 3.25 7.07
CA GLY A 125 -3.94 3.87 7.71
C GLY A 125 -5.10 4.16 6.75
N ALA A 126 -4.87 4.10 5.43
CA ALA A 126 -5.89 4.25 4.40
C ALA A 126 -6.63 2.96 4.05
N ASP A 127 -6.30 1.83 4.68
CA ASP A 127 -6.95 0.53 4.47
C ASP A 127 -7.85 0.09 5.62
N PRO A 128 -8.68 0.96 6.25
CA PRO A 128 -9.58 0.50 7.28
C PRO A 128 -10.67 -0.39 6.66
N PRO A 129 -11.03 -1.50 7.32
CA PRO A 129 -12.16 -2.32 6.89
C PRO A 129 -13.43 -1.47 6.82
N LYS A 130 -14.28 -1.67 5.82
CA LYS A 130 -15.48 -0.84 5.63
C LYS A 130 -16.67 -1.42 6.39
N CYS A 131 -17.49 -0.54 6.95
CA CYS A 131 -18.78 -0.94 7.52
C CYS A 131 -19.71 -1.39 6.39
N THR A 132 -20.51 -2.42 6.64
CA THR A 132 -21.61 -2.83 5.76
C THR A 132 -22.91 -2.27 6.32
N PHE A 133 -23.60 -1.41 5.56
CA PHE A 133 -24.90 -0.87 5.92
C PHE A 133 -25.93 -1.19 4.83
N PRO A 134 -27.21 -1.48 5.20
CA PRO A 134 -27.66 -1.90 6.53
C PRO A 134 -27.02 -3.20 7.01
N PHE A 135 -26.91 -3.37 8.33
CA PHE A 135 -26.62 -4.67 8.94
C PHE A 135 -27.64 -5.06 10.01
N LEU A 136 -27.89 -6.36 10.16
CA LEU A 136 -28.80 -6.93 11.14
C LEU A 136 -28.08 -7.15 12.48
N PHE A 137 -28.61 -6.57 13.56
CA PHE A 137 -28.18 -6.81 14.95
C PHE A 137 -29.40 -7.04 15.85
N GLY A 138 -29.43 -8.18 16.54
CA GLY A 138 -30.60 -8.64 17.29
C GLY A 138 -31.80 -8.79 16.35
N LYS A 139 -32.81 -7.94 16.52
CA LYS A 139 -34.01 -7.87 15.66
C LYS A 139 -34.10 -6.54 14.89
N LYS A 140 -33.02 -5.77 14.81
CA LYS A 140 -32.98 -4.43 14.22
C LYS A 140 -32.05 -4.37 13.02
N LEU A 141 -32.44 -3.61 12.00
CA LEU A 141 -31.57 -3.20 10.91
C LEU A 141 -30.92 -1.85 11.26
N ILE A 142 -29.61 -1.82 11.24
CA ILE A 142 -28.79 -0.67 11.63
C ILE A 142 -28.11 -0.10 10.39
N ASN A 143 -28.33 1.20 10.15
CA ASN A 143 -27.82 1.93 8.98
C ASN A 143 -26.63 2.85 9.27
N ARG A 144 -26.19 2.92 10.54
CA ARG A 144 -25.11 3.80 10.99
C ARG A 144 -24.35 3.15 12.14
N CYS A 145 -23.24 3.74 12.55
CA CYS A 145 -22.54 3.28 13.74
C CYS A 145 -23.47 3.33 14.96
N THR A 146 -23.56 2.23 15.70
CA THR A 146 -24.43 2.11 16.88
C THR A 146 -23.60 1.95 18.15
N ARG A 147 -24.14 2.38 19.29
CA ARG A 147 -23.56 2.10 20.62
C ARG A 147 -24.31 0.97 21.33
N GLU A 148 -25.37 0.43 20.70
CA GLU A 148 -26.16 -0.65 21.28
C GLU A 148 -25.28 -1.89 21.55
N GLY A 149 -25.46 -2.50 22.72
CA GLY A 149 -24.75 -3.73 23.10
C GLY A 149 -23.28 -3.56 23.51
N TYR A 150 -22.77 -2.35 23.68
CA TYR A 150 -21.38 -2.11 24.10
C TYR A 150 -21.29 -1.31 25.42
N ALA A 151 -20.64 -1.89 26.43
CA ALA A 151 -20.62 -1.35 27.80
C ALA A 151 -19.81 -0.04 27.96
N LEU A 152 -18.89 0.28 27.05
CA LEU A 152 -17.96 1.41 27.15
C LEU A 152 -18.34 2.63 26.30
N SER A 153 -19.61 2.75 25.86
CA SER A 153 -20.13 3.85 25.02
C SER A 153 -19.48 4.05 23.64
N ARG A 154 -18.55 3.17 23.24
CA ARG A 154 -17.90 3.19 21.92
C ARG A 154 -18.89 2.76 20.84
N SER A 155 -18.95 3.52 19.75
CA SER A 155 -19.77 3.16 18.59
C SER A 155 -19.07 2.12 17.72
N TRP A 156 -19.85 1.25 17.10
CA TRP A 156 -19.36 0.16 16.26
C TRP A 156 -20.28 -0.04 15.06
N CYS A 157 -19.76 -0.73 14.05
CA CYS A 157 -20.52 -1.16 12.88
C CYS A 157 -20.16 -2.60 12.51
N SER A 158 -21.07 -3.32 11.87
CA SER A 158 -20.77 -4.64 11.32
C SER A 158 -19.97 -4.53 10.02
N LEU A 159 -19.13 -5.52 9.77
CA LEU A 159 -18.43 -5.71 8.49
C LEU A 159 -19.26 -6.56 7.51
N THR A 160 -20.39 -7.11 7.97
CA THR A 160 -21.24 -8.06 7.24
C THR A 160 -22.70 -7.61 7.27
N LYS A 161 -23.54 -8.15 6.37
CA LYS A 161 -24.99 -7.86 6.37
C LYS A 161 -25.70 -8.44 7.59
N ASP A 162 -25.24 -9.57 8.12
CA ASP A 162 -25.83 -10.23 9.29
C ASP A 162 -24.79 -10.37 10.41
N TYR A 163 -24.77 -9.39 11.32
CA TYR A 163 -23.88 -9.47 12.48
C TYR A 163 -24.27 -10.61 13.42
N ASN A 164 -25.56 -10.98 13.50
CA ASN A 164 -25.99 -12.02 14.41
C ASN A 164 -25.34 -13.36 14.08
N ARG A 165 -25.21 -13.66 12.79
CA ARG A 165 -24.53 -14.85 12.29
C ARG A 165 -23.01 -14.69 12.30
N ASP A 166 -22.50 -13.61 11.73
CA ASP A 166 -21.07 -13.52 11.38
C ASP A 166 -20.21 -12.97 12.52
N LYS A 167 -20.81 -12.20 13.44
CA LYS A 167 -20.15 -11.53 14.58
C LYS A 167 -18.91 -10.70 14.18
N LYS A 168 -18.83 -10.24 12.93
CA LYS A 168 -17.75 -9.40 12.42
C LYS A 168 -18.10 -7.93 12.55
N TRP A 169 -17.21 -7.16 13.17
CA TRP A 169 -17.42 -5.75 13.45
C TRP A 169 -16.11 -4.99 13.55
N LYS A 170 -16.20 -3.66 13.51
CA LYS A 170 -15.11 -2.76 13.89
C LYS A 170 -15.63 -1.62 14.76
N GLN A 171 -14.75 -1.04 15.56
CA GLN A 171 -15.03 0.22 16.23
C GLN A 171 -15.12 1.33 15.16
N CYS A 172 -16.12 2.20 15.28
CA CYS A 172 -16.19 3.39 14.44
C CYS A 172 -15.25 4.47 14.98
N SER A 173 -14.65 5.24 14.06
CA SER A 173 -13.87 6.41 14.44
C SER A 173 -14.81 7.47 15.04
N PRO A 174 -14.42 8.18 16.12
CA PRO A 174 -15.23 9.24 16.69
C PRO A 174 -15.46 10.43 15.75
N TYR A 175 -14.70 10.53 14.65
CA TYR A 175 -14.73 11.66 13.72
C TYR A 175 -15.65 11.48 12.50
N ASN A 176 -16.24 10.30 12.29
CA ASN A 176 -17.14 10.03 11.16
C ASN A 176 -18.47 9.49 11.68
N VAL A 177 -19.26 10.39 12.30
CA VAL A 177 -20.64 10.16 12.75
C VAL A 177 -21.62 10.53 11.64
#